data_AF-A0AAV9QVM1-F1
#
_entry.id   AF-A0AAV9QVM1-F1
#
_cell.length_a   1.000
_cell.length_b   1.000
_cell.length_c   1.000
_cell.angle_alpha   90.00
_cell.angle_beta   90.00
_cell.angle_gamma   90.00
#
_symmetry.space_group_name_H-M   'P 1'
#
loop_
_entity.id
_entity.type
_entity.pdbx_description
1 polymer ?
#
loop_
_entity_poly.entity_id
_entity_poly.type
_entity_poly.pdbx_seq_one_letter_code
_entity_poly.pdbx_strand_id
1 'polypeptide(L)'
;MERTASVNADPTEQPGSHGRCVKWRNWIGFWLLGLCNNFAYVVMLSAAHDILEKQESKNSTSSASDKLTVDFRARNSSNSSGYDCSPVTTGAVLLADILPTLIIKLFAPFVIHKVPYGFRVLFCVAMAAASFLLVSFSSAVWISLVGVIFASISSGLGELSFLSFSVFFDRNVLEGWGSGTGAAGVAGSFLYSGLIQAGLSPQITLCIMLVVPFAMVVR
;
A
#
# COMPACT_ATOMS: atom_id res chain seq x y z
N MET A 1 67.42 9.39 26.32
CA MET A 1 67.59 9.79 24.92
C MET A 1 67.50 8.53 24.08
N GLU A 2 66.28 8.17 23.69
CA GLU A 2 66.00 6.91 22.98
C GLU A 2 65.76 7.14 21.49
N ARG A 3 66.15 6.12 20.74
CA ARG A 3 66.40 6.06 19.30
C ARG A 3 65.20 6.47 18.45
N THR A 4 65.48 7.31 17.44
CA THR A 4 64.69 7.46 16.22
C THR A 4 65.08 6.38 15.22
N ALA A 5 64.19 5.41 14.94
CA ALA A 5 64.20 4.62 13.71
C ALA A 5 62.84 3.93 13.45
N SER A 6 62.13 4.45 12.44
CA SER A 6 61.30 3.77 11.45
C SER A 6 60.23 2.74 11.86
N VAL A 7 58.96 3.08 11.63
CA VAL A 7 58.00 2.14 11.01
C VAL A 7 57.31 2.87 9.85
N ASN A 8 57.84 2.54 8.67
CA ASN A 8 57.24 2.47 7.34
C ASN A 8 55.87 3.09 7.08
N ALA A 9 55.85 3.87 6.01
CA ALA A 9 54.68 4.14 5.19
C ALA A 9 53.96 2.85 4.76
N ASP A 10 52.63 2.88 4.79
CA ASP A 10 51.78 2.04 3.95
C ASP A 10 51.01 2.97 2.99
N PRO A 11 50.95 2.68 1.67
CA PRO A 11 50.48 3.60 0.67
C PRO A 11 48.97 3.48 0.45
N THR A 12 48.26 4.62 0.47
CA THR A 12 47.04 4.86 -0.32
C THR A 12 46.02 3.70 -0.43
N GLU A 13 45.20 3.49 0.60
CA GLU A 13 43.84 2.98 0.34
C GLU A 13 42.90 4.17 0.08
N GLN A 14 42.40 4.28 -1.15
CA GLN A 14 41.43 5.31 -1.52
C GLN A 14 40.13 5.16 -0.72
N PRO A 15 39.70 6.14 0.09
CA PRO A 15 38.44 6.04 0.83
C PRO A 15 37.18 6.31 -0.03
N GLY A 16 37.33 6.45 -1.35
CA GLY A 16 36.40 7.25 -2.15
C GLY A 16 35.29 6.51 -2.90
N SER A 17 35.52 5.27 -3.35
CA SER A 17 34.65 4.61 -4.35
C SER A 17 33.81 3.47 -3.75
N HIS A 18 34.43 2.54 -3.03
CA HIS A 18 33.76 1.36 -2.51
C HIS A 18 32.70 1.71 -1.44
N GLY A 19 33.04 2.59 -0.49
CA GLY A 19 32.08 3.07 0.51
C GLY A 19 30.92 3.88 -0.08
N ARG A 20 31.16 4.63 -1.18
CA ARG A 20 30.14 5.41 -1.87
C ARG A 20 29.15 4.52 -2.62
N CYS A 21 29.64 3.47 -3.26
CA CYS A 21 28.82 2.48 -3.96
C CYS A 21 27.92 1.70 -2.98
N VAL A 22 28.45 1.30 -1.82
CA VAL A 22 27.66 0.63 -0.77
C VAL A 22 26.59 1.56 -0.19
N LYS A 23 26.94 2.82 0.12
CA LYS A 23 25.97 3.83 0.59
C LYS A 23 24.87 4.09 -0.43
N TRP A 24 25.22 4.23 -1.70
CA TRP A 24 24.26 4.45 -2.77
C TRP A 24 23.36 3.22 -3.01
N ARG A 25 23.92 2.01 -2.95
CA ARG A 25 23.15 0.76 -3.01
C ARG A 25 22.14 0.65 -1.88
N ASN A 26 22.56 0.94 -0.64
CA ASN A 26 21.68 0.90 0.52
C ASN A 26 20.59 1.97 0.39
N TRP A 27 20.96 3.18 -0.06
CA TRP A 27 20.01 4.27 -0.32
C TRP A 27 18.93 3.86 -1.33
N ILE A 28 19.32 3.28 -2.47
CA ILE A 28 18.38 2.76 -3.48
C ILE A 28 17.51 1.64 -2.90
N GLY A 29 18.10 0.75 -2.10
CA GLY A 29 17.35 -0.31 -1.44
C GLY A 29 16.22 0.26 -0.58
N PHE A 30 16.53 1.21 0.30
CA PHE A 30 15.52 1.87 1.13
C PHE A 30 14.52 2.71 0.33
N TRP A 31 14.95 3.34 -0.76
CA TRP A 31 14.07 4.05 -1.67
C TRP A 31 13.04 3.11 -2.32
N LEU A 32 13.49 1.96 -2.83
CA LEU A 32 12.60 0.94 -3.40
C LEU A 32 11.70 0.30 -2.35
N LEU A 33 12.20 0.06 -1.13
CA LEU A 33 11.40 -0.46 -0.03
C LEU A 33 10.27 0.51 0.35
N GLY A 34 10.58 1.82 0.43
CA GLY A 34 9.59 2.87 0.67
C GLY A 34 8.55 2.95 -0.45
N LEU A 35 9.01 2.83 -1.70
CA LEU A 35 8.15 2.84 -2.88
C LEU A 35 7.20 1.63 -2.89
N CYS A 36 7.72 0.41 -2.82
CA CYS A 36 6.92 -0.81 -2.88
C CYS A 36 5.94 -0.95 -1.70
N ASN A 37 6.35 -0.57 -0.49
CA ASN A 37 5.50 -0.66 0.70
C ASN A 37 4.19 0.14 0.55
N ASN A 38 4.29 1.34 -0.01
CA ASN A 38 3.15 2.25 -0.16
C ASN A 38 2.46 2.15 -1.52
N PHE A 39 3.07 1.46 -2.50
CA PHE A 39 2.50 1.33 -3.83
C PHE A 39 1.14 0.62 -3.82
N ALA A 40 1.05 -0.50 -3.11
CA ALA A 40 -0.20 -1.27 -3.03
C ALA A 40 -1.35 -0.45 -2.44
N TYR A 41 -1.04 0.32 -1.40
CA TYR A 41 -1.96 1.24 -0.75
C TYR A 41 -2.49 2.32 -1.71
N VAL A 42 -1.59 3.03 -2.41
CA VAL A 42 -1.96 4.11 -3.33
C VAL A 42 -2.82 3.60 -4.50
N VAL A 43 -2.43 2.46 -5.07
CA VAL A 43 -3.16 1.85 -6.18
C VAL A 43 -4.55 1.42 -5.72
N MET A 44 -4.67 0.86 -4.52
CA MET A 44 -5.96 0.44 -3.97
C MET A 44 -6.89 1.63 -3.75
N LEU A 45 -6.36 2.73 -3.22
CA LEU A 45 -7.13 3.95 -3.02
C LEU A 45 -7.60 4.56 -4.35
N SER A 46 -6.75 4.51 -5.37
CA SER A 46 -7.09 4.96 -6.73
C SER A 46 -8.16 4.07 -7.37
N ALA A 47 -8.05 2.75 -7.20
CA ALA A 47 -9.00 1.78 -7.73
C ALA A 47 -10.34 1.75 -6.97
N ALA A 48 -10.33 2.09 -5.69
CA ALA A 48 -11.52 2.03 -4.85
C ALA A 48 -12.64 2.95 -5.37
N HIS A 49 -12.30 4.14 -5.87
CA HIS A 49 -13.28 5.07 -6.45
C HIS A 49 -14.02 4.45 -7.65
N ASP A 50 -13.27 3.94 -8.63
CA ASP A 50 -13.83 3.33 -9.84
C ASP A 50 -14.64 2.05 -9.55
N ILE A 51 -14.20 1.26 -8.56
CA ILE A 51 -14.88 0.03 -8.14
C ILE A 51 -16.20 0.36 -7.44
N LEU A 52 -16.21 1.38 -6.57
CA LEU A 52 -17.43 1.80 -5.86
C LEU A 52 -18.48 2.36 -6.84
N GLU A 53 -18.06 3.21 -7.77
CA GLU A 53 -18.97 3.78 -8.79
C GLU A 53 -19.63 2.69 -9.65
N LYS A 54 -18.85 1.71 -10.09
CA LYS A 54 -19.35 0.57 -10.90
C LYS A 54 -20.26 -0.39 -10.12
N GLN A 55 -20.13 -0.42 -8.79
CA GLN A 55 -20.94 -1.27 -7.92
C GLN A 55 -22.22 -0.55 -7.47
N GLU A 56 -22.18 0.75 -7.19
CA GLU A 56 -23.38 1.57 -6.97
C GLU A 56 -24.30 1.54 -8.20
N SER A 57 -23.75 1.70 -9.42
CA SER A 57 -24.55 1.66 -10.65
C SER A 57 -25.26 0.31 -10.87
N LYS A 58 -24.61 -0.80 -10.49
CA LYS A 58 -25.22 -2.14 -10.55
C LYS A 58 -26.28 -2.34 -9.46
N ASN A 59 -26.02 -1.86 -8.24
CA ASN A 59 -26.94 -2.03 -7.13
C ASN A 59 -28.23 -1.18 -7.31
N SER A 60 -28.13 -0.02 -7.95
CA SER A 60 -29.28 0.78 -8.38
C SER A 60 -30.10 0.12 -9.50
N THR A 61 -29.47 -0.72 -10.33
CA THR A 61 -30.16 -1.46 -11.40
C THR A 61 -30.87 -2.71 -10.86
N SER A 62 -30.32 -3.36 -9.82
CA SER A 62 -30.98 -4.50 -9.15
C SER A 62 -32.15 -4.11 -8.25
N SER A 63 -32.18 -2.88 -7.73
CA SER A 63 -33.38 -2.35 -7.05
C SER A 63 -34.46 -1.83 -8.01
N ALA A 64 -34.20 -1.79 -9.32
CA ALA A 64 -35.16 -1.37 -10.35
C ALA A 64 -35.73 -2.55 -11.18
N SER A 65 -35.34 -3.80 -10.86
CA SER A 65 -35.85 -5.01 -11.53
C SER A 65 -36.70 -5.87 -10.58
N ASP A 66 -37.59 -5.23 -9.83
CA ASP A 66 -38.71 -5.91 -9.18
C ASP A 66 -39.91 -4.95 -9.07
N LYS A 67 -40.50 -4.62 -10.23
CA LYS A 67 -41.95 -4.32 -10.38
C LYS A 67 -42.28 -4.07 -11.85
N LEU A 68 -42.47 -5.17 -12.58
CA LEU A 68 -43.40 -5.17 -13.70
C LEU A 68 -44.82 -5.34 -13.12
N THR A 69 -45.76 -4.53 -13.63
CA THR A 69 -47.24 -4.64 -13.57
C THR A 69 -48.01 -3.82 -12.52
N VAL A 70 -48.97 -3.06 -13.07
CA VAL A 70 -50.30 -2.60 -12.58
C VAL A 70 -50.43 -1.35 -11.69
N ASP A 71 -50.84 -0.26 -12.35
CA ASP A 71 -52.00 0.63 -12.16
C ASP A 71 -52.61 0.98 -10.75
N PHE A 72 -53.07 2.24 -10.69
CA PHE A 72 -54.10 2.86 -9.81
C PHE A 72 -53.90 3.14 -8.29
N ARG A 73 -53.81 4.46 -8.00
CA ARG A 73 -54.45 5.25 -6.90
C ARG A 73 -54.13 5.00 -5.41
N ALA A 74 -53.65 6.10 -4.81
CA ALA A 74 -53.88 6.65 -3.45
C ALA A 74 -53.61 5.79 -2.19
N ARG A 75 -52.78 6.36 -1.30
CA ARG A 75 -53.18 6.88 0.03
C ARG A 75 -52.23 6.54 1.19
N ASN A 76 -51.95 7.59 1.96
CA ASN A 76 -51.64 7.70 3.39
C ASN A 76 -50.23 7.36 3.92
N SER A 77 -49.64 8.41 4.49
CA SER A 77 -48.77 8.47 5.67
C SER A 77 -48.51 7.15 6.38
N SER A 78 -47.23 6.80 6.53
CA SER A 78 -46.51 6.94 7.81
C SER A 78 -45.03 6.58 7.62
N ASN A 79 -44.15 7.38 8.25
CA ASN A 79 -42.71 7.18 8.41
C ASN A 79 -41.84 7.27 7.15
N SER A 80 -41.62 8.52 6.72
CA SER A 80 -40.44 8.90 5.95
C SER A 80 -39.18 8.77 6.84
N SER A 81 -38.64 7.56 6.98
CA SER A 81 -37.20 7.37 7.19
C SER A 81 -36.52 7.31 5.83
N GLY A 82 -36.62 8.42 5.07
CA GLY A 82 -35.99 8.62 3.76
C GLY A 82 -34.50 8.90 3.89
N TYR A 83 -33.79 8.05 4.63
CA TYR A 83 -32.34 7.94 4.56
C TYR A 83 -32.03 6.59 3.93
N ASP A 84 -32.25 6.48 2.63
CA ASP A 84 -31.51 5.51 1.81
C ASP A 84 -30.06 6.02 1.79
N CYS A 85 -29.35 5.72 2.87
CA CYS A 85 -27.92 5.94 2.97
C CYS A 85 -27.27 5.13 1.85
N SER A 86 -26.56 5.79 0.93
CA SER A 86 -25.53 5.12 0.12
C SER A 86 -24.71 4.27 1.09
N PRO A 87 -24.71 2.93 0.95
CA PRO A 87 -24.28 2.04 2.03
C PRO A 87 -22.77 2.13 2.29
N VAL A 88 -22.00 2.79 1.43
CA VAL A 88 -20.57 3.01 1.61
C VAL A 88 -20.17 4.37 1.05
N THR A 89 -19.85 5.34 1.91
CA THR A 89 -19.27 6.62 1.48
C THR A 89 -17.77 6.46 1.21
N THR A 90 -17.19 7.28 0.33
CA THR A 90 -15.73 7.36 0.13
C THR A 90 -14.99 7.55 1.46
N GLY A 91 -15.61 8.24 2.43
CA GLY A 91 -15.11 8.40 3.79
C GLY A 91 -15.01 7.08 4.58
N ALA A 92 -15.95 6.15 4.40
CA ALA A 92 -15.88 4.83 5.04
C ALA A 92 -14.71 3.99 4.52
N VAL A 93 -14.37 4.14 3.23
CA VAL A 93 -13.23 3.45 2.59
C VAL A 93 -11.92 4.03 3.10
N LEU A 94 -11.82 5.36 3.18
CA LEU A 94 -10.66 6.04 3.78
C LEU A 94 -10.49 5.69 5.27
N LEU A 95 -11.60 5.53 6.00
CA LEU A 95 -11.56 5.13 7.40
C LEU A 95 -11.15 3.66 7.56
N ALA A 96 -11.69 2.76 6.72
CA ALA A 96 -11.27 1.36 6.67
C ALA A 96 -9.80 1.19 6.29
N ASP A 97 -9.20 2.21 5.67
CA ASP A 97 -7.81 2.23 5.26
C ASP A 97 -6.86 2.80 6.35
N ILE A 98 -7.29 3.82 7.09
CA ILE A 98 -6.46 4.44 8.15
C ILE A 98 -6.56 3.69 9.48
N LEU A 99 -7.74 3.19 9.84
CA LEU A 99 -8.02 2.57 11.14
C LEU A 99 -7.16 1.32 11.41
N PRO A 100 -6.99 0.36 10.48
CA PRO A 100 -6.18 -0.83 10.72
C PRO A 100 -4.72 -0.50 10.96
N THR A 101 -4.18 0.45 10.17
CA THR A 101 -2.81 0.94 10.29
C THR A 101 -2.57 1.57 11.67
N LEU A 102 -3.53 2.36 12.16
CA LEU A 102 -3.44 3.01 13.46
C LEU A 102 -3.47 2.01 14.62
N ILE A 103 -4.33 0.99 14.55
CA ILE A 103 -4.37 -0.12 15.51
C ILE A 103 -3.01 -0.84 15.53
N ILE A 104 -2.47 -1.19 14.36
CA ILE A 104 -1.17 -1.86 14.26
C ILE A 104 -0.05 -0.99 14.84
N LYS A 105 -0.04 0.31 14.56
CA LYS A 105 0.96 1.24 15.11
C LYS A 105 0.84 1.36 16.64
N LEU A 106 -0.34 1.16 17.22
CA LEU A 106 -0.52 1.11 18.68
C LEU A 106 0.01 -0.19 19.29
N PHE A 107 -0.17 -1.33 18.61
CA PHE A 107 0.29 -2.65 19.07
C PHE A 107 1.75 -2.97 18.69
N ALA A 108 2.31 -2.20 17.76
CA ALA A 108 3.69 -2.27 17.28
C ALA A 108 4.75 -2.50 18.38
N PRO A 109 4.82 -1.67 19.45
CA PRO A 109 5.88 -1.82 20.46
C PRO A 109 5.84 -3.15 21.20
N PHE A 110 4.69 -3.83 21.26
CA PHE A 110 4.55 -5.11 21.97
C PHE A 110 4.97 -6.31 21.12
N VAL A 111 4.77 -6.24 19.81
CA VAL A 111 5.03 -7.37 18.88
C VAL A 111 6.45 -7.28 18.29
N ILE A 112 7.06 -6.09 18.25
CA ILE A 112 8.30 -5.84 17.53
C ILE A 112 9.55 -6.52 18.14
N HIS A 113 9.47 -6.98 19.39
CA HIS A 113 10.59 -7.68 20.03
C HIS A 113 10.56 -9.20 19.83
N LYS A 114 9.47 -9.77 19.30
CA LYS A 114 9.25 -11.24 19.25
C LYS A 114 9.34 -11.87 17.86
N VAL A 115 9.43 -11.07 16.79
CA VAL A 115 9.33 -11.57 15.40
C VAL A 115 10.59 -11.20 14.60
N PRO A 116 11.23 -12.13 13.87
CA PRO A 116 12.38 -11.81 13.04
C PRO A 116 12.00 -10.96 11.82
N TYR A 117 12.90 -10.06 11.39
CA TYR A 117 12.65 -9.11 10.30
C TYR A 117 12.20 -9.76 8.99
N GLY A 118 12.84 -10.85 8.56
CA GLY A 118 12.49 -11.54 7.31
C GLY A 118 11.05 -12.08 7.30
N PHE A 119 10.57 -12.60 8.43
CA PHE A 119 9.19 -13.09 8.53
C PHE A 119 8.17 -11.95 8.46
N ARG A 120 8.50 -10.77 8.99
CA ARG A 120 7.64 -9.58 8.91
C ARG A 120 7.48 -9.10 7.48
N VAL A 121 8.59 -9.01 6.74
CA VAL A 121 8.58 -8.56 5.34
C VAL A 121 7.81 -9.56 4.49
N LEU A 122 8.04 -10.86 4.68
CA LEU A 122 7.29 -11.91 3.97
C LEU A 122 5.78 -11.83 4.28
N PHE A 123 5.41 -11.62 5.54
CA PHE A 123 4.02 -11.45 5.94
C PHE A 123 3.38 -10.21 5.31
N CYS A 124 4.10 -9.07 5.25
CA CYS A 124 3.62 -7.86 4.57
C CYS A 124 3.39 -8.14 3.09
N VAL A 125 4.36 -8.73 2.39
CA VAL A 125 4.20 -9.06 0.96
C VAL A 125 3.04 -10.02 0.73
N ALA A 126 2.87 -11.04 1.58
CA ALA A 126 1.75 -11.97 1.46
C ALA A 126 0.39 -11.25 1.63
N MET A 127 0.29 -10.34 2.60
CA MET A 127 -0.92 -9.54 2.83
C MET A 127 -1.17 -8.53 1.70
N ALA A 128 -0.13 -7.92 1.13
CA ALA A 128 -0.24 -7.08 -0.06
C ALA A 128 -0.64 -7.87 -1.32
N ALA A 129 -0.14 -9.09 -1.49
CA ALA A 129 -0.57 -9.94 -2.60
C ALA A 129 -2.03 -10.38 -2.42
N ALA A 130 -2.42 -10.75 -1.20
CA ALA A 130 -3.80 -11.10 -0.87
C ALA A 130 -4.76 -9.93 -1.11
N SER A 131 -4.38 -8.69 -0.78
CA SER A 131 -5.24 -7.51 -1.01
C SER A 131 -5.53 -7.30 -2.50
N PHE A 132 -4.51 -7.34 -3.34
CA PHE A 132 -4.68 -7.21 -4.80
C PHE A 132 -5.55 -8.33 -5.38
N LEU A 133 -5.35 -9.58 -4.93
CA LEU A 133 -6.18 -10.70 -5.39
C LEU A 133 -7.63 -10.57 -4.93
N LEU A 134 -7.86 -10.22 -3.66
CA LEU A 134 -9.20 -10.03 -3.11
C LEU A 134 -9.96 -8.94 -3.86
N VAL A 135 -9.32 -7.80 -4.14
CA VAL A 135 -9.98 -6.70 -4.86
C VAL A 135 -10.16 -7.02 -6.34
N SER A 136 -9.21 -7.70 -6.99
CA SER A 136 -9.33 -8.09 -8.39
C SER A 136 -10.51 -9.04 -8.66
N PHE A 137 -10.75 -10.01 -7.78
CA PHE A 137 -11.84 -10.98 -7.91
C PHE A 137 -13.14 -10.55 -7.18
N SER A 138 -13.13 -9.38 -6.54
CA SER A 138 -14.25 -8.91 -5.74
C SER A 138 -15.49 -8.63 -6.61
N SER A 139 -16.59 -9.32 -6.29
CA SER A 139 -17.91 -9.03 -6.87
C SER A 139 -18.77 -8.15 -5.97
N ALA A 140 -18.39 -7.96 -4.70
CA ALA A 140 -19.17 -7.23 -3.70
C ALA A 140 -18.31 -6.18 -2.98
N VAL A 141 -18.89 -5.01 -2.69
CA VAL A 141 -18.17 -3.88 -2.06
C VAL A 141 -17.45 -4.28 -0.77
N TRP A 142 -18.08 -5.13 0.05
CA TRP A 142 -17.48 -5.63 1.29
C TRP A 142 -16.17 -6.41 1.09
N ILE A 143 -16.05 -7.19 0.01
CA ILE A 143 -14.84 -7.96 -0.30
C ILE A 143 -13.72 -7.00 -0.75
N SER A 144 -14.06 -5.95 -1.49
CA SER A 144 -13.11 -4.90 -1.85
C SER A 144 -12.61 -4.15 -0.61
N LEU A 145 -13.50 -3.87 0.35
CA LEU A 145 -13.15 -3.21 1.61
C LEU A 145 -12.20 -4.05 2.47
N VAL A 146 -12.41 -5.37 2.50
CA VAL A 146 -11.50 -6.31 3.16
C VAL A 146 -10.12 -6.31 2.49
N GLY A 147 -10.07 -6.25 1.16
CA GLY A 147 -8.81 -6.09 0.43
C GLY A 147 -8.08 -4.79 0.78
N VAL A 148 -8.79 -3.67 0.89
CA VAL A 148 -8.22 -2.38 1.36
C VAL A 148 -7.61 -2.56 2.75
N ILE A 149 -8.33 -3.15 3.71
CA ILE A 149 -7.83 -3.40 5.08
C ILE A 149 -6.52 -4.21 5.05
N PHE A 150 -6.44 -5.28 4.24
CA PHE A 150 -5.21 -6.07 4.10
C PHE A 150 -4.04 -5.25 3.52
N ALA A 151 -4.31 -4.36 2.56
CA ALA A 151 -3.30 -3.46 2.02
C ALA A 151 -2.78 -2.49 3.08
N SER A 152 -3.66 -1.93 3.91
CA SER A 152 -3.30 -1.02 5.00
C SER A 152 -2.52 -1.72 6.11
N ILE A 153 -2.93 -2.93 6.49
CA ILE A 153 -2.21 -3.78 7.44
C ILE A 153 -0.77 -4.06 6.95
N SER A 154 -0.64 -4.45 5.69
CA SER A 154 0.67 -4.68 5.06
C SER A 154 1.54 -3.42 5.09
N SER A 155 1.02 -2.29 4.62
CA SER A 155 1.76 -1.03 4.55
C SER A 155 2.20 -0.55 5.93
N GLY A 156 1.32 -0.64 6.94
CA GLY A 156 1.62 -0.24 8.31
C GLY A 156 2.68 -1.11 9.00
N LEU A 157 2.60 -2.43 8.84
CA LEU A 157 3.62 -3.36 9.37
C LEU A 157 4.96 -3.23 8.64
N GLY A 158 4.94 -3.00 7.33
CA GLY A 158 6.14 -2.82 6.54
C GLY A 158 6.85 -1.51 6.87
N GLU A 159 6.13 -0.38 6.98
CA GLU A 159 6.67 0.91 7.44
C GLU A 159 7.43 0.76 8.76
N LEU A 160 6.79 0.15 9.75
CA LEU A 160 7.41 -0.09 11.06
C LEU A 160 8.67 -0.96 10.94
N SER A 161 8.62 -1.99 10.11
CA SER A 161 9.74 -2.94 9.93
C SER A 161 10.93 -2.27 9.23
N PHE A 162 10.70 -1.50 8.17
CA PHE A 162 11.76 -0.81 7.43
C PHE A 162 12.33 0.38 8.20
N LEU A 163 11.49 1.15 8.89
CA LEU A 163 11.99 2.20 9.78
C LEU A 163 12.83 1.62 10.92
N SER A 164 12.40 0.52 11.52
CA SER A 164 13.19 -0.17 12.55
C SER A 164 14.50 -0.73 11.99
N PHE A 165 14.53 -1.11 10.70
CA PHE A 165 15.73 -1.59 10.03
C PHE A 165 16.69 -0.45 9.63
N SER A 166 16.16 0.75 9.35
CA SER A 166 16.96 1.92 8.97
C SER A 166 17.98 2.35 10.03
N VAL A 167 17.75 2.00 11.30
CA VAL A 167 18.66 2.32 12.43
C VAL A 167 20.03 1.66 12.27
N PHE A 168 20.13 0.58 11.49
CA PHE A 168 21.40 -0.11 11.22
C PHE A 168 22.22 0.52 10.07
N PHE A 169 21.73 1.59 9.43
CA PHE A 169 22.33 2.22 8.27
C PHE A 169 22.55 3.73 8.46
N ASP A 170 23.31 4.35 7.55
CA ASP A 170 23.54 5.80 7.53
C ASP A 170 22.22 6.59 7.37
N ARG A 171 22.12 7.77 7.99
CA ARG A 171 20.91 8.64 7.96
C ARG A 171 20.36 8.91 6.55
N ASN A 172 21.22 8.92 5.54
CA ASN A 172 20.85 9.11 4.14
C ASN A 172 19.77 8.10 3.68
N VAL A 173 19.75 6.87 4.23
CA VAL A 173 18.74 5.88 3.82
C VAL A 173 17.32 6.26 4.23
N LEU A 174 17.16 7.06 5.29
CA LEU A 174 15.86 7.53 5.76
C LEU A 174 15.29 8.58 4.80
N GLU A 175 16.15 9.42 4.24
CA GLU A 175 15.79 10.37 3.17
C GLU A 175 15.38 9.62 1.90
N GLY A 176 16.12 8.56 1.55
CA GLY A 176 15.77 7.67 0.44
C GLY A 176 14.42 7.00 0.65
N TRP A 177 14.18 6.45 1.84
CA TRP A 177 12.90 5.84 2.19
C TRP A 177 11.74 6.84 2.09
N GLY A 178 11.85 8.01 2.71
CA GLY A 178 10.83 9.06 2.66
C GLY A 178 10.60 9.61 1.24
N SER A 179 11.65 9.70 0.42
CA SER A 179 11.51 10.05 -1.00
C SER A 179 10.77 8.97 -1.78
N GLY A 180 11.07 7.69 -1.52
CA GLY A 180 10.42 6.55 -2.16
C GLY A 180 8.93 6.45 -1.83
N THR A 181 8.54 6.73 -0.58
CA THR A 181 7.12 6.74 -0.18
C THR A 181 6.34 7.85 -0.90
N GLY A 182 6.92 9.05 -1.02
CA GLY A 182 6.32 10.15 -1.80
C GLY A 182 6.21 9.82 -3.29
N ALA A 183 7.26 9.20 -3.85
CA ALA A 183 7.24 8.75 -5.24
C ALA A 183 6.20 7.66 -5.50
N ALA A 184 5.89 6.79 -4.52
CA ALA A 184 4.82 5.79 -4.65
C ALA A 184 3.44 6.41 -4.90
N GLY A 185 3.16 7.56 -4.27
CA GLY A 185 1.91 8.32 -4.49
C GLY A 185 1.76 8.77 -5.94
N VAL A 186 2.82 9.39 -6.47
CA VAL A 186 2.83 9.90 -7.86
C VAL A 186 2.85 8.74 -8.85
N ALA A 187 3.73 7.75 -8.66
CA ALA A 187 3.86 6.61 -9.56
C ALA A 187 2.60 5.73 -9.55
N GLY A 188 2.01 5.46 -8.38
CA GLY A 188 0.80 4.65 -8.26
C GLY A 188 -0.40 5.28 -8.96
N SER A 189 -0.65 6.56 -8.70
CA SER A 189 -1.75 7.29 -9.36
C SER A 189 -1.51 7.44 -10.87
N PHE A 190 -0.31 7.84 -11.29
CA PHE A 190 0.03 8.00 -12.70
C PHE A 190 -0.06 6.69 -13.47
N LEU A 191 0.50 5.59 -12.93
CA LEU A 191 0.42 4.28 -13.57
C LEU A 191 -1.02 3.80 -13.63
N TYR A 192 -1.81 3.95 -12.54
CA TYR A 192 -3.19 3.49 -12.52
C TYR A 192 -4.02 4.25 -13.56
N SER A 193 -4.03 5.59 -13.51
CA SER A 193 -4.75 6.42 -14.48
C SER A 193 -4.27 6.23 -15.92
N GLY A 194 -2.96 6.06 -16.13
CA GLY A 194 -2.39 5.81 -17.45
C GLY A 194 -2.84 4.47 -18.06
N LEU A 195 -2.90 3.39 -17.26
CA LEU A 195 -3.40 2.10 -17.72
C LEU A 195 -4.92 2.13 -17.99
N ILE A 196 -5.70 2.83 -17.15
CA ILE A 196 -7.13 3.01 -17.38
C ILE A 196 -7.38 3.82 -18.67
N GLN A 197 -6.63 4.88 -18.91
CA GLN A 197 -6.76 5.71 -20.11
C GLN A 197 -6.31 4.99 -21.39
N ALA A 198 -5.43 3.99 -21.27
CA ALA A 198 -5.08 3.06 -22.35
C ALA A 198 -6.18 2.02 -22.65
N GLY A 199 -7.31 2.05 -21.93
CA GLY A 199 -8.47 1.19 -22.16
C GLY A 199 -8.41 -0.17 -21.46
N LEU A 200 -7.49 -0.38 -20.52
CA LEU A 200 -7.41 -1.64 -19.78
C LEU A 200 -8.43 -1.67 -18.63
N SER A 201 -9.04 -2.84 -18.40
CA SER A 201 -9.93 -3.05 -17.27
C SER A 201 -9.17 -2.90 -15.93
N PRO A 202 -9.75 -2.27 -14.90
CA PRO A 202 -9.13 -2.12 -13.57
C PRO A 202 -8.58 -3.43 -12.99
N GLN A 203 -9.23 -4.56 -13.27
CA GLN A 203 -8.81 -5.89 -12.83
C GLN A 203 -7.46 -6.31 -13.43
N ILE A 204 -7.25 -6.02 -14.73
CA ILE A 204 -6.01 -6.34 -15.44
C ILE A 204 -4.90 -5.40 -14.98
N THR A 205 -5.22 -4.13 -14.76
CA THR A 205 -4.30 -3.13 -14.19
C THR A 205 -3.79 -3.56 -12.82
N LEU A 206 -4.66 -4.02 -11.93
CA LEU A 206 -4.27 -4.52 -10.60
C LEU A 206 -3.37 -5.79 -10.68
N CYS A 207 -3.67 -6.71 -11.61
CA CYS A 207 -2.82 -7.88 -11.85
C CYS A 207 -1.42 -7.51 -12.38
N ILE A 208 -1.32 -6.51 -13.27
CA ILE A 208 -0.02 -6.02 -13.76
C ILE A 208 0.76 -5.34 -12.62
N MET A 209 0.07 -4.61 -11.75
CA MET A 209 0.67 -3.91 -10.62
C MET A 209 1.10 -4.84 -9.47
N LEU A 210 0.64 -6.09 -9.45
CA LEU A 210 1.07 -7.15 -8.53
C LEU A 210 2.58 -7.46 -8.64
N VAL A 211 3.21 -7.15 -9.77
CA VAL A 211 4.66 -7.36 -9.96
C VAL A 211 5.49 -6.54 -8.95
N VAL A 212 4.99 -5.38 -8.51
CA VAL A 212 5.70 -4.48 -7.59
C VAL A 212 5.90 -5.07 -6.19
N PRO A 213 4.88 -5.64 -5.51
CA PRO A 213 5.10 -6.37 -4.26
C PRO A 213 6.00 -7.61 -4.41
N PHE A 214 5.97 -8.31 -5.56
CA PHE A 214 6.91 -9.42 -5.79
C PHE A 214 8.36 -8.95 -5.97
N ALA A 215 8.58 -7.79 -6.61
CA ALA A 215 9.91 -7.19 -6.73
C ALA A 215 10.54 -6.85 -5.37
N MET A 216 9.71 -6.69 -4.33
CA MET A 216 10.14 -6.48 -2.95
C MET A 216 10.81 -7.71 -2.31
N VAL A 217 10.49 -8.93 -2.78
CA VAL A 217 11.04 -10.20 -2.24
C VAL A 217 12.37 -10.57 -2.90
N VAL A 218 12.64 -10.06 -4.10
CA VAL A 218 13.82 -10.41 -4.90
C VAL A 218 15.07 -9.63 -4.46
N ARG A 219 15.02 -8.85 -3.38
CA ARG A 219 16.16 -8.09 -2.85
C ARG A 219 16.40 -8.32 -1.36
#